data_AF-A0A961URG4-F1
#
_entry.id   AF-A0A961URG4-F1
#
_cell.length_a   1.000
_cell.length_b   1.000
_cell.length_c   1.000
_cell.angle_alpha   90.00
_cell.angle_beta   90.00
_cell.angle_gamma   90.00
#
_symmetry.space_group_name_H-M   'P 1'
#
loop_
_entity.id
_entity.type
_entity.pdbx_description
1 polymer ?
#
loop_
_entity_poly.entity_id
_entity_poly.type
_entity_poly.pdbx_seq_one_letter_code
_entity_poly.pdbx_strand_id
1 'polypeptide(L)'
;MSSAKSSIPIKPIDFDLAKRTVDEFAVERNVPTQTYPQAVPQLPPHQNREGEAPKVIAKPMPAPTRKLTVVLPDYVIDAVLVRALQSKPKTTARFVVLQALKAIGIDVREADMVPDGRRHTAS
;
A
#
# COMPACT_ATOMS: atom_id res chain seq x y z
N MET A 1 3.06 2.13 -55.30
CA MET A 1 2.05 1.11 -54.92
C MET A 1 1.67 1.37 -53.46
N SER A 2 0.43 1.81 -53.21
CA SER A 2 -0.02 2.24 -51.88
C SER A 2 -0.71 1.07 -51.18
N SER A 3 -0.19 0.65 -50.01
CA SER A 3 -0.76 -0.44 -49.21
C SER A 3 -1.69 0.16 -48.15
N ALA A 4 -3.00 0.02 -48.34
CA ALA A 4 -4.01 0.43 -47.35
C ALA A 4 -3.97 -0.51 -46.14
N LYS A 5 -3.81 0.04 -44.93
CA LYS A 5 -3.90 -0.70 -43.67
C LYS A 5 -5.38 -0.99 -43.38
N SER A 6 -5.76 -2.27 -43.33
CA SER A 6 -7.12 -2.68 -42.95
C SER A 6 -7.39 -2.35 -41.47
N SER A 7 -8.39 -1.52 -41.21
CA SER A 7 -8.87 -1.23 -39.86
C SER A 7 -9.54 -2.47 -39.27
N ILE A 8 -9.05 -2.96 -38.14
CA ILE A 8 -9.69 -4.06 -37.40
C ILE A 8 -10.94 -3.51 -36.72
N PRO A 9 -12.15 -4.03 -37.00
CA PRO A 9 -13.36 -3.58 -36.34
C PRO A 9 -13.36 -4.07 -34.89
N ILE A 10 -13.34 -3.14 -33.94
CA ILE A 10 -13.48 -3.44 -32.51
C ILE A 10 -14.95 -3.83 -32.28
N LYS A 11 -15.19 -5.08 -31.92
CA LYS A 11 -16.52 -5.55 -31.51
C LYS A 11 -16.84 -5.06 -30.09
N PRO A 12 -18.08 -4.63 -29.82
CA PRO A 12 -18.51 -4.29 -28.46
C PRO A 12 -18.34 -5.50 -27.53
N ILE A 13 -17.77 -5.29 -26.35
CA ILE A 13 -17.63 -6.33 -25.33
C ILE A 13 -18.95 -6.44 -24.59
N ASP A 14 -19.51 -7.64 -24.55
CA ASP A 14 -20.64 -7.98 -23.69
C ASP A 14 -20.11 -8.37 -22.29
N PHE A 15 -20.32 -7.49 -21.33
CA PHE A 15 -19.81 -7.66 -19.96
C PHE A 15 -20.52 -8.79 -19.20
N ASP A 16 -21.77 -9.09 -19.55
CA ASP A 16 -22.53 -10.17 -18.90
C ASP A 16 -22.03 -11.53 -19.38
N LEU A 17 -21.73 -11.66 -20.68
CA LEU A 17 -21.12 -12.84 -21.25
C LEU A 17 -19.69 -13.03 -20.73
N ALA A 18 -18.88 -11.96 -20.69
CA ALA A 18 -17.52 -12.01 -20.16
C ALA A 18 -17.49 -12.50 -18.71
N LYS A 19 -18.40 -12.02 -17.86
CA LYS A 19 -18.50 -12.45 -16.46
C LYS A 19 -18.77 -13.95 -16.35
N ARG A 20 -19.74 -14.47 -17.12
CA ARG A 20 -20.06 -15.91 -17.12
C ARG A 20 -18.87 -16.76 -17.56
N THR A 21 -18.15 -16.34 -18.60
CA THR A 21 -16.96 -17.09 -19.09
C THR A 21 -15.83 -17.13 -18.06
N VAL A 22 -15.66 -16.05 -17.28
CA VAL A 22 -14.65 -16.00 -16.21
C VAL A 22 -15.03 -16.92 -15.06
N ASP A 23 -16.31 -16.94 -14.68
CA ASP A 23 -16.82 -17.80 -13.61
C ASP A 23 -16.72 -19.29 -14.00
N GLU A 24 -17.09 -19.65 -15.23
CA GLU A 24 -16.96 -21.02 -15.77
C GLU A 24 -15.49 -21.49 -15.79
N PHE A 25 -14.57 -20.63 -16.24
CA PHE A 25 -13.13 -20.94 -16.26
C PHE A 25 -12.55 -21.11 -14.84
N ALA A 26 -13.01 -20.29 -13.89
CA ALA A 26 -12.56 -20.40 -12.49
C ALA A 26 -12.97 -21.73 -11.86
N VAL A 27 -14.19 -22.22 -12.17
CA VAL A 27 -14.68 -23.55 -11.75
C VAL A 27 -13.86 -24.67 -12.40
N GLU A 28 -13.64 -24.62 -13.71
CA GLU A 28 -12.88 -25.66 -14.43
C GLU A 28 -11.43 -25.76 -13.94
N ARG A 29 -10.81 -24.63 -13.61
CA ARG A 29 -9.41 -24.57 -13.16
C ARG A 29 -9.23 -24.73 -11.66
N ASN A 30 -10.29 -25.04 -10.90
CA ASN A 30 -10.27 -25.13 -9.43
C ASN A 30 -9.56 -23.93 -8.78
N VAL A 31 -9.76 -22.73 -9.34
CA VAL A 31 -9.14 -21.52 -8.81
C VAL A 31 -9.87 -21.16 -7.52
N PRO A 32 -9.19 -21.00 -6.37
CA PRO A 32 -9.83 -20.56 -5.14
C PRO A 32 -10.45 -19.18 -5.35
N THR A 33 -11.79 -19.12 -5.42
CA THR A 33 -12.50 -17.86 -5.55
C THR A 33 -12.56 -17.19 -4.18
N GLN A 34 -12.13 -15.92 -4.12
CA GLN A 34 -12.30 -15.12 -2.91
C GLN A 34 -13.80 -14.87 -2.71
N THR A 35 -14.37 -15.49 -1.69
CA THR A 35 -15.72 -15.18 -1.22
C THR A 35 -15.71 -13.77 -0.66
N TYR A 36 -16.27 -12.83 -1.41
CA TYR A 36 -16.58 -11.51 -0.87
C TYR A 36 -17.61 -11.69 0.26
N PRO A 37 -17.38 -11.13 1.45
CA PRO A 37 -18.40 -11.16 2.49
C PRO A 37 -19.64 -10.45 1.97
N GLN A 38 -20.80 -11.12 2.07
CA GLN A 38 -22.05 -10.50 1.69
C GLN A 38 -22.26 -9.23 2.53
N ALA A 39 -22.60 -8.14 1.85
CA ALA A 39 -23.04 -6.93 2.50
C ALA A 39 -24.28 -7.28 3.34
N VAL A 40 -24.15 -7.16 4.66
CA VAL A 40 -25.25 -7.33 5.61
C VAL A 40 -26.36 -6.33 5.23
N PRO A 41 -27.63 -6.76 5.12
CA PRO A 41 -28.73 -5.83 4.89
C PRO A 41 -28.75 -4.75 5.97
N GLN A 42 -28.67 -3.48 5.56
CA GLN A 42 -28.84 -2.34 6.47
C GLN A 42 -30.25 -2.39 7.06
N LEU A 43 -30.34 -2.74 8.34
CA LEU A 43 -31.54 -2.53 9.15
C LEU A 43 -31.88 -1.03 9.20
N PRO A 44 -33.18 -0.67 9.27
CA PRO A 44 -33.62 0.73 9.29
C PRO A 44 -33.04 1.48 10.50
N PRO A 45 -32.89 2.82 10.42
CA PRO A 45 -32.20 3.61 11.42
C PRO A 45 -32.96 3.56 12.75
N HIS A 46 -32.42 2.83 13.72
CA HIS A 46 -32.90 2.90 15.10
C HIS A 46 -32.56 4.29 15.67
N GLN A 47 -33.63 4.99 16.07
CA GLN A 47 -33.62 6.25 16.80
C GLN A 47 -32.73 6.19 18.04
N ASN A 48 -31.91 7.23 18.20
CA ASN A 48 -31.41 7.82 19.44
C ASN A 48 -31.08 6.85 20.59
N ARG A 49 -29.84 6.38 20.60
CA ARG A 49 -29.09 6.29 21.86
C ARG A 49 -28.06 7.41 21.84
N GLU A 50 -28.19 8.35 22.77
CA GLU A 50 -27.11 9.25 23.19
C GLU A 50 -26.01 8.39 23.84
N GLY A 51 -25.32 7.61 23.02
CA GLY A 51 -24.05 7.00 23.36
C GLY A 51 -22.99 8.04 23.06
N GLU A 52 -22.25 8.42 24.10
CA GLU A 52 -21.05 9.24 24.03
C GLU A 52 -20.22 8.84 22.81
N ALA A 53 -20.19 9.72 21.80
CA ALA A 53 -19.46 9.46 20.58
C ALA A 53 -18.00 9.18 20.94
N PRO A 54 -17.37 8.12 20.41
CA PRO A 54 -15.97 7.85 20.70
C PRO A 54 -15.18 9.10 20.32
N LYS A 55 -14.49 9.68 21.31
CA LYS A 55 -13.58 10.81 21.12
C LYS A 55 -12.60 10.40 20.03
N VAL A 56 -12.81 10.89 18.81
CA VAL A 56 -11.90 10.66 17.69
C VAL A 56 -10.64 11.41 18.06
N ILE A 57 -9.67 10.70 18.64
CA ILE A 57 -8.33 11.22 18.87
C ILE A 57 -7.80 11.52 17.47
N ALA A 58 -7.79 12.79 17.10
CA ALA A 58 -7.27 13.24 15.83
C ALA A 58 -5.83 12.76 15.72
N LYS A 59 -5.57 11.81 14.81
CA LYS A 59 -4.21 11.38 14.54
C LYS A 59 -3.45 12.60 14.01
N PRO A 60 -2.27 12.93 14.58
CA PRO A 60 -1.50 14.06 14.11
C PRO A 60 -1.22 13.88 12.62
N MET A 61 -1.55 14.90 11.83
CA MET A 61 -1.32 14.90 10.39
C MET A 61 0.19 14.81 10.15
N PRO A 62 0.66 13.88 9.29
CA PRO A 62 2.09 13.76 9.02
C PRO A 62 2.63 15.07 8.45
N ALA A 63 3.82 15.48 8.92
CA ALA A 63 4.47 16.68 8.43
C ALA A 63 4.67 16.59 6.90
N PRO A 64 4.59 17.72 6.17
CA PRO A 64 4.82 17.73 4.74
C PRO A 64 6.23 17.24 4.43
N THR A 65 6.34 16.23 3.58
CA THR A 65 7.63 15.61 3.21
C THR A 65 8.07 16.10 1.83
N ARG A 66 9.39 16.26 1.65
CA ARG A 66 10.02 16.56 0.35
C ARG A 66 11.02 15.47 -0.01
N LYS A 67 11.16 15.18 -1.30
CA LYS A 67 12.12 14.18 -1.80
C LYS A 67 13.51 14.80 -1.89
N LEU A 68 14.49 14.15 -1.28
CA LEU A 68 15.92 14.41 -1.52
C LEU A 68 16.39 13.49 -2.66
N THR A 69 16.88 14.07 -3.75
CA THR A 69 17.42 13.32 -4.89
C THR A 69 18.93 13.37 -4.87
N VAL A 70 19.59 12.21 -4.76
CA VAL A 70 21.05 12.06 -4.76
C VAL A 70 21.45 10.90 -5.67
N VAL A 71 22.62 10.99 -6.28
CA VAL A 71 23.22 9.91 -7.07
C VAL A 71 24.23 9.20 -6.18
N LEU A 72 24.05 7.89 -6.02
CA LEU A 72 24.93 7.04 -5.21
C LEU A 72 25.33 5.82 -6.04
N PRO A 73 26.53 5.26 -5.84
CA PRO A 73 26.88 3.96 -6.40
C PRO A 73 25.96 2.84 -5.90
N ASP A 74 25.69 1.84 -6.72
CA ASP A 74 24.78 0.72 -6.39
C ASP A 74 25.17 0.01 -5.09
N TYR A 75 26.47 -0.23 -4.89
CA TYR A 75 26.97 -0.89 -3.68
C TYR A 75 26.65 -0.12 -2.39
N VAL A 76 26.49 1.20 -2.46
CA VAL A 76 26.11 2.03 -1.31
C VAL A 76 24.63 1.85 -1.00
N ILE A 77 23.79 1.79 -2.03
CA ILE A 77 22.35 1.55 -1.87
C ILE A 77 22.14 0.18 -1.22
N ASP A 78 22.82 -0.85 -1.72
CA ASP A 78 22.76 -2.20 -1.16
C ASP A 78 23.20 -2.23 0.30
N ALA A 79 24.32 -1.57 0.63
CA ALA A 79 24.81 -1.49 2.00
C ALA A 79 23.80 -0.83 2.96
N VAL A 80 23.10 0.23 2.52
CA VAL A 80 22.05 0.88 3.31
C VAL A 80 20.87 -0.06 3.56
N LEU A 81 20.43 -0.77 2.53
CA LEU A 81 19.32 -1.73 2.63
C LEU A 81 19.67 -2.91 3.55
N VAL A 82 20.87 -3.49 3.39
CA VAL A 82 21.37 -4.58 4.24
C VAL A 82 21.44 -4.12 5.70
N ARG A 83 21.97 -2.91 5.95
CA ARG A 83 22.06 -2.36 7.31
C ARG A 83 20.69 -2.18 7.96
N ALA A 84 19.69 -1.72 7.21
CA ALA A 84 18.32 -1.58 7.69
C ALA A 84 17.69 -2.93 8.07
N LEU A 85 17.98 -3.98 7.30
CA LEU A 85 17.48 -5.34 7.57
C LEU A 85 18.17 -6.03 8.74
N GLN A 86 19.46 -5.75 8.95
CA GLN A 86 20.28 -6.35 10.00
C GLN A 86 20.11 -5.66 11.37
N SER A 87 19.55 -4.45 11.41
CA SER A 87 19.33 -3.75 12.67
C SER A 87 18.35 -4.52 13.57
N LYS A 88 18.54 -4.41 14.89
CA LYS A 88 17.64 -4.97 15.91
C LYS A 88 17.21 -3.84 16.85
N PRO A 89 15.94 -3.39 16.79
CA PRO A 89 14.86 -3.85 15.92
C PRO A 89 15.12 -3.57 14.43
N LYS A 90 14.42 -4.28 13.55
CA LYS A 90 14.49 -4.02 12.10
C LYS A 90 14.04 -2.60 11.79
N THR A 91 14.70 -1.96 10.83
CA THR A 91 14.44 -0.58 10.46
C THR A 91 14.30 -0.42 8.95
N THR A 92 14.02 0.79 8.50
CA THR A 92 13.89 1.12 7.07
C THR A 92 15.13 1.85 6.57
N ALA A 93 15.34 1.87 5.25
CA ALA A 93 16.40 2.68 4.65
C ALA A 93 16.30 4.16 5.03
N ARG A 94 15.07 4.70 5.10
CA ARG A 94 14.81 6.07 5.58
C ARG A 94 15.39 6.28 6.99
N PHE A 95 15.15 5.34 7.91
CA PHE A 95 15.67 5.44 9.27
C PHE A 95 17.21 5.46 9.28
N VAL A 96 17.86 4.56 8.54
CA VAL A 96 19.33 4.51 8.47
C VAL A 96 19.90 5.82 7.91
N VAL A 97 19.28 6.37 6.86
CA VAL A 97 19.69 7.66 6.28
C VAL A 97 19.48 8.79 7.28
N LEU A 98 18.32 8.90 7.91
CA LEU A 98 18.04 9.93 8.93
C LEU A 98 19.00 9.82 10.13
N GLN A 99 19.33 8.61 10.56
CA GLN A 99 20.32 8.37 11.61
C GLN A 99 21.70 8.89 11.21
N ALA A 100 22.13 8.65 9.97
CA ALA A 100 23.40 9.17 9.46
C ALA A 100 23.39 10.70 9.36
N LEU A 101 22.27 11.29 8.89
CA LEU A 101 22.09 12.75 8.84
C LEU A 101 22.14 13.38 10.23
N LYS A 102 21.53 12.73 11.23
CA LYS A 102 21.62 13.16 12.63
C LYS A 102 23.06 13.08 13.16
N ALA A 103 23.79 12.02 12.83
CA ALA A 103 25.18 11.84 13.25
C ALA A 103 26.14 12.90 12.68
N ILE A 104 25.83 13.48 11.52
CA ILE A 104 26.59 14.62 10.95
C ILE A 104 26.11 15.98 11.46
N GLY A 105 25.17 16.02 12.40
CA GLY A 105 24.70 17.25 13.06
C GLY A 105 23.45 17.90 12.46
N ILE A 106 22.73 17.22 11.56
CA ILE A 106 21.44 17.73 11.06
C ILE A 106 20.36 17.48 12.13
N ASP A 107 19.55 18.50 12.41
CA ASP A 107 18.42 18.38 13.32
C ASP A 107 17.35 17.43 12.74
N VAL A 108 17.23 16.25 13.34
CA VAL A 108 16.24 15.24 13.00
C VAL A 108 15.39 14.99 14.24
N ARG A 109 14.10 15.28 14.14
CA ARG A 109 13.13 15.08 15.22
C ARG A 109 12.96 13.60 15.53
N GLU A 110 12.89 13.25 16.81
CA GLU A 110 12.70 11.84 17.23
C GLU A 110 11.38 11.25 16.71
N ALA A 111 10.35 12.08 16.53
CA ALA A 111 9.08 11.66 15.94
C ALA A 111 9.22 11.10 14.51
N ASP A 112 10.28 11.49 13.79
CA ASP A 112 10.57 10.99 12.45
C ASP A 112 11.45 9.73 12.45
N MET A 113 12.08 9.40 13.58
CA MET A 113 12.96 8.26 13.80
C MET A 113 12.17 7.00 14.17
N VAL A 114 11.23 6.61 13.32
CA VAL A 114 10.35 5.46 13.55
C VAL A 114 11.02 4.17 13.03
N PRO A 115 11.28 3.16 13.89
CA PRO A 115 11.74 1.83 13.46
C PRO A 115 10.66 1.12 12.64
N ASP A 116 11.00 0.05 11.89
CA ASP A 116 10.07 -0.57 10.94
C ASP A 116 8.83 -1.14 11.66
N GLY A 117 7.68 -0.47 11.51
CA GLY A 117 6.42 -0.80 12.16
C GLY A 117 5.70 -2.01 11.56
N ARG A 118 6.23 -2.65 10.51
CA ARG A 118 5.58 -3.80 9.85
C ARG A 118 5.58 -5.08 10.70
N ARG A 119 6.23 -5.12 11.87
CA ARG A 119 6.39 -6.32 12.71
C ARG A 119 5.83 -6.19 14.13
N HIS A 120 4.75 -5.44 14.31
CA HIS A 120 3.86 -5.68 15.44
C HIS A 120 2.71 -6.59 14.97
N THR A 121 2.99 -7.87 14.74
CA THR A 121 1.92 -8.86 14.79
C THR A 121 1.49 -8.94 16.25
N ALA A 122 0.24 -8.57 16.51
CA ALA A 122 -0.43 -8.79 17.79
C ALA A 122 -0.08 -10.20 18.30
N SER A 123 0.54 -10.26 19.48
CA SER A 123 0.66 -11.48 20.28
C SER A 123 -0.59 -11.62 21.12
#